data_AF-A0A9Q0QBB9-F1
#
_entry.id   AF-A0A9Q0QBB9-F1
#
_cell.length_a   1.000
_cell.length_b   1.000
_cell.length_c   1.000
_cell.angle_alpha   90.00
_cell.angle_beta   90.00
_cell.angle_gamma   90.00
#
_symmetry.space_group_name_H-M   'P 1'
#
loop_
_entity.id
_entity.type
_entity.pdbx_description
1 polymer ?
#
loop_
_entity_poly.entity_id
_entity_poly.type
_entity_poly.pdbx_seq_one_letter_code
_entity_poly.pdbx_strand_id
1 'polypeptide(L)'
;MEAKHISCFVLLVGFVLFQVNAEPVEDKQALLDFVNYLPHSRSLNWKESSPVCNNWSGVNCSADGTRVIAVRMPGVGFHGPIPPNTLSRLSALQVLSLRSNGISGEFPFDFSNLKNLSFLYLQYNNLSGSLPFDFSVWPNLTIVNLSNNRFNGSIPYSFSNLSHLAALNLANNSFSGEVPDFNLTNLQQINLSNNNLTGSIPRSLRRFPNSMFSGNNIPFETFPPHASPVSTPSATPYPKSKNSRGLGEKASLGIIAAACVLGIVAFVFLIVTCCSRKKGEDEFSGKLQKGGMSPEKVVSRSQDANNRLTFFEGCNYAFDLEDLLRASAEVLGKGAFGMAYKAILEDATTVVVKRLKEVSVGKRDFEQQMEVVGSIRHENVVELKAYYYSKDEKLMVYDYYSKGSVASMLHGMLHFSIFFFFLYSWSSIVLAISKTEKIKCQY
;
A
#
# COMPACT_ATOMS: atom_id res chain seq x y z
N MET A 1 -3.99 20.26 -56.77
CA MET A 1 -4.90 19.71 -55.73
C MET A 1 -4.17 19.08 -54.54
N GLU A 2 -2.83 18.96 -54.56
CA GLU A 2 -2.10 18.24 -53.50
C GLU A 2 -1.80 19.07 -52.23
N ALA A 3 -1.71 20.40 -52.33
CA ALA A 3 -1.40 21.25 -51.17
C ALA A 3 -2.52 21.28 -50.09
N LYS A 4 -3.78 21.00 -50.47
CA LYS A 4 -4.91 20.98 -49.52
C LYS A 4 -4.95 19.70 -48.67
N HIS A 5 -4.49 18.57 -49.20
CA HIS A 5 -4.46 17.30 -48.46
C HIS A 5 -3.36 17.26 -47.40
N ILE A 6 -2.21 17.87 -47.67
CA ILE A 6 -1.09 17.93 -46.71
C ILE A 6 -1.46 18.81 -45.51
N SER A 7 -2.11 19.95 -45.75
CA SER A 7 -2.58 20.84 -44.67
C SER A 7 -3.64 20.18 -43.77
N CYS A 8 -4.57 19.43 -44.37
CA CYS A 8 -5.59 18.68 -43.63
C CYS A 8 -4.99 17.53 -42.82
N PHE A 9 -3.96 16.84 -43.34
CA PHE A 9 -3.27 15.75 -42.64
C PHE A 9 -2.40 16.26 -41.48
N VAL A 10 -1.77 17.43 -41.61
CA VAL A 10 -1.01 18.07 -40.52
C VAL A 10 -1.94 18.56 -39.40
N LEU A 11 -3.14 19.06 -39.73
CA LEU A 11 -4.16 19.41 -38.73
C LEU A 11 -4.74 18.17 -38.03
N LEU A 12 -4.95 17.06 -38.74
CA LEU A 12 -5.44 15.80 -38.15
C LEU A 12 -4.38 15.11 -37.27
N VAL A 13 -3.10 15.12 -37.68
CA VAL A 13 -2.00 14.55 -36.88
C VAL A 13 -1.64 15.45 -35.69
N GLY A 14 -1.81 16.77 -35.82
CA GLY A 14 -1.68 17.73 -34.71
C GLY A 14 -2.73 17.51 -33.61
N PHE A 15 -3.95 17.10 -33.97
CA PHE A 15 -4.99 16.74 -33.00
C PHE A 15 -4.78 15.36 -32.34
N VAL A 16 -4.03 14.45 -32.96
CA VAL A 16 -3.80 13.09 -32.44
C VAL A 16 -2.63 13.02 -31.46
N LEU A 17 -1.79 14.06 -31.36
CA LEU A 17 -0.59 14.06 -30.52
C LEU A 17 -0.65 14.93 -29.25
N PHE A 18 -1.72 15.69 -29.04
CA PHE A 18 -1.99 16.28 -27.72
C PHE A 18 -2.96 15.38 -26.97
N GLN A 19 -2.43 14.47 -26.15
CA GLN A 19 -3.15 14.10 -24.93
C GLN A 19 -3.22 15.39 -24.10
N VAL A 20 -4.24 16.20 -24.34
CA VAL A 20 -4.64 17.26 -23.42
C VAL A 20 -5.13 16.51 -22.20
N ASN A 21 -4.24 16.29 -21.22
CA ASN A 21 -4.65 15.91 -19.88
C ASN A 21 -5.54 17.06 -19.39
N ALA A 22 -6.85 16.86 -19.43
CA ALA A 22 -7.78 17.85 -18.93
C ALA A 22 -7.60 17.92 -17.41
N GLU A 23 -7.05 19.03 -16.93
CA GLU A 23 -6.80 19.24 -15.51
C GLU A 23 -8.14 19.31 -14.75
N PRO A 24 -8.29 18.65 -13.59
CA PRO A 24 -9.54 18.62 -12.85
C PRO A 24 -9.73 19.93 -12.08
N VAL A 25 -10.09 21.02 -12.78
CA VAL A 25 -10.09 22.40 -12.22
C VAL A 25 -10.95 22.53 -10.96
N GLU A 26 -12.16 21.96 -10.94
CA GLU A 26 -13.05 22.02 -9.77
C GLU A 26 -12.51 21.20 -8.60
N ASP A 27 -12.03 19.98 -8.85
CA ASP A 27 -11.46 19.12 -7.81
C ASP A 27 -10.16 19.74 -7.24
N LYS A 28 -9.36 20.41 -8.08
CA LYS A 28 -8.17 21.16 -7.68
C LYS A 28 -8.54 22.26 -6.68
N GLN A 29 -9.53 23.09 -7.01
CA GLN A 29 -9.97 24.15 -6.12
C GLN A 29 -10.53 23.57 -4.81
N ALA A 30 -11.25 22.45 -4.88
CA ALA A 30 -11.78 21.77 -3.70
C ALA A 30 -10.68 21.34 -2.71
N LEU A 31 -9.59 20.81 -3.24
CA LEU A 31 -8.42 20.40 -2.47
C LEU A 31 -7.60 21.58 -1.92
N LEU A 32 -7.46 22.68 -2.69
CA LEU A 32 -6.80 23.90 -2.22
C LEU A 32 -7.57 24.53 -1.06
N ASP A 33 -8.89 24.66 -1.19
CA ASP A 33 -9.75 25.17 -0.12
C ASP A 33 -9.64 24.29 1.14
N PHE A 34 -9.61 22.96 0.97
CA PHE A 34 -9.42 22.02 2.09
C PHE A 34 -8.15 22.30 2.88
N VAL A 35 -6.99 22.43 2.23
CA VAL A 35 -5.71 22.66 2.93
C VAL A 35 -5.53 24.10 3.40
N ASN A 36 -6.18 25.06 2.75
CA ASN A 36 -6.16 26.47 3.16
C ASN A 36 -6.99 26.70 4.44
N TYR A 37 -8.12 26.00 4.59
CA TYR A 37 -8.98 26.14 5.76
C TYR A 37 -8.68 25.14 6.88
N LEU A 38 -7.97 24.04 6.59
CA LEU A 38 -7.59 23.06 7.60
C LEU A 38 -6.10 23.17 7.94
N PRO A 39 -5.74 23.77 9.10
CA PRO A 39 -4.35 23.93 9.46
C PRO A 39 -3.66 22.57 9.70
N HIS A 40 -2.37 22.54 9.34
CA HIS A 40 -1.55 21.33 9.29
C HIS A 40 -0.07 21.63 9.57
N SER A 41 0.63 20.68 10.18
CA SER A 41 2.02 20.87 10.59
C SER A 41 3.06 20.55 9.52
N ARG A 42 2.74 19.69 8.55
CA ARG A 42 3.68 19.27 7.49
C ARG A 42 3.37 19.96 6.19
N SER A 43 4.41 20.47 5.52
CA SER A 43 4.23 21.11 4.21
C SER A 43 3.71 20.11 3.17
N LEU A 44 2.79 20.58 2.34
CA LEU A 44 2.24 19.83 1.21
C LEU A 44 2.74 20.43 -0.11
N ASN A 45 2.94 19.60 -1.12
CA ASN A 45 3.31 20.05 -2.45
C ASN A 45 2.11 20.49 -3.31
N TRP A 46 0.95 20.73 -2.67
CA TRP A 46 -0.27 21.17 -3.34
C TRP A 46 -0.16 22.65 -3.66
N LYS A 47 0.15 22.97 -4.92
CA LYS A 47 0.36 24.35 -5.38
C LYS A 47 -0.52 24.65 -6.57
N GLU A 48 -1.11 25.84 -6.58
CA GLU A 48 -1.95 26.33 -7.67
C GLU A 48 -1.23 26.28 -9.03
N SER A 49 0.07 26.54 -9.06
CA SER A 49 0.89 26.54 -10.28
C SER A 49 1.21 25.15 -10.84
N SER A 50 0.85 24.08 -10.14
CA SER A 50 1.25 22.71 -10.49
C SER A 50 0.03 21.83 -10.76
N PRO A 51 0.11 20.87 -11.71
CA PRO A 51 -0.99 19.98 -11.99
C PRO A 51 -1.27 19.09 -10.78
N VAL A 52 -2.55 18.75 -10.58
CA VAL A 52 -2.97 17.85 -9.49
C VAL A 52 -2.49 16.42 -9.77
N CYS A 53 -2.90 15.87 -10.91
CA CYS A 53 -2.68 14.49 -11.26
C CYS A 53 -1.19 14.18 -11.49
N ASN A 54 -0.70 13.07 -10.91
CA ASN A 54 0.69 12.60 -10.97
C ASN A 54 1.73 13.49 -10.29
N ASN A 55 1.31 14.52 -9.56
CA ASN A 55 2.24 15.45 -8.94
C ASN A 55 1.88 15.74 -7.47
N TRP A 56 0.61 15.96 -7.13
CA TRP A 56 0.22 16.21 -5.73
C TRP A 56 0.31 14.94 -4.88
N SER A 57 1.05 15.04 -3.78
CA SER A 57 1.21 13.94 -2.83
C SER A 57 -0.14 13.51 -2.28
N GLY A 58 -0.38 12.19 -2.30
CA GLY A 58 -1.61 11.59 -1.78
C GLY A 58 -2.83 11.73 -2.69
N VAL A 59 -2.72 12.31 -3.89
CA VAL A 59 -3.86 12.49 -4.81
C VAL A 59 -3.70 11.58 -6.03
N ASN A 60 -4.72 10.76 -6.31
CA ASN A 60 -4.81 10.02 -7.57
C ASN A 60 -6.04 10.47 -8.36
N CYS A 61 -5.85 10.55 -9.68
CA CYS A 61 -6.89 10.89 -10.63
C CYS A 61 -7.39 9.65 -11.39
N SER A 62 -8.53 9.81 -12.05
CA SER A 62 -9.07 8.86 -13.03
C SER A 62 -8.09 8.63 -14.19
N ALA A 63 -8.28 7.55 -14.94
CA ALA A 63 -7.38 7.14 -16.02
C ALA A 63 -7.25 8.20 -17.15
N ASP A 64 -8.30 8.99 -17.35
CA ASP A 64 -8.36 10.12 -18.28
C ASP A 64 -7.87 11.45 -17.67
N GLY A 65 -7.48 11.45 -16.39
CA GLY A 65 -6.96 12.61 -15.66
C GLY A 65 -8.02 13.66 -15.28
N THR A 66 -9.29 13.43 -15.62
CA THR A 66 -10.34 14.47 -15.54
C THR A 66 -10.91 14.67 -14.14
N ARG A 67 -10.76 13.69 -13.25
CA ARG A 67 -11.36 13.68 -11.90
C ARG A 67 -10.39 13.16 -10.85
N VAL A 68 -10.47 13.68 -9.63
CA VAL A 68 -9.80 13.10 -8.45
C VAL A 68 -10.63 11.95 -7.91
N ILE A 69 -10.02 10.76 -7.82
CA ILE A 69 -10.68 9.53 -7.35
C ILE A 69 -10.15 9.06 -5.99
N ALA A 70 -8.98 9.53 -5.56
CA ALA A 70 -8.45 9.19 -4.25
C ALA A 70 -7.69 10.35 -3.62
N VAL A 71 -7.95 10.57 -2.32
CA VAL A 71 -7.20 11.48 -1.45
C VAL A 71 -6.72 10.69 -0.24
N ARG A 72 -5.40 10.56 -0.09
CA ARG A 72 -4.74 9.79 0.97
C ARG A 72 -3.69 10.66 1.66
N MET A 73 -4.07 11.22 2.81
CA MET A 73 -3.24 12.16 3.58
C MET A 73 -3.06 11.69 5.03
N PRO A 74 -2.44 10.53 5.26
CA PRO A 74 -2.21 10.03 6.62
C PRO A 74 -1.14 10.86 7.34
N GLY A 75 -1.38 11.26 8.59
CA GLY A 75 -0.31 11.81 9.45
C GLY A 75 0.38 13.07 8.93
N VAL A 76 -0.34 13.90 8.17
CA VAL A 76 0.11 15.22 7.71
C VAL A 76 0.12 16.23 8.86
N GLY A 77 -0.57 15.90 9.97
CA GLY A 77 -0.73 16.79 11.11
C GLY A 77 -1.89 17.75 10.93
N PHE A 78 -2.91 17.38 10.13
CA PHE A 78 -4.16 18.13 10.09
C PHE A 78 -4.80 18.18 11.48
N HIS A 79 -5.33 19.32 11.87
CA HIS A 79 -6.03 19.45 13.15
C HIS A 79 -7.21 20.44 13.06
N GLY A 80 -8.22 20.23 13.89
CA GLY A 80 -9.48 20.96 13.82
C GLY A 80 -10.54 20.22 12.98
N PRO A 81 -11.74 20.80 12.82
CA PRO A 81 -12.83 20.20 12.06
C PRO A 81 -12.58 20.24 10.56
N ILE A 82 -13.03 19.20 9.85
CA ILE A 82 -13.01 19.16 8.38
C ILE A 82 -13.89 20.32 7.87
N PRO A 83 -13.35 21.26 7.08
CA PRO A 83 -14.13 22.39 6.59
C PRO A 83 -15.24 21.91 5.64
N PRO A 84 -16.50 22.32 5.86
CA PRO A 84 -17.59 21.94 4.98
C PRO A 84 -17.41 22.56 3.58
N ASN A 85 -18.06 21.97 2.59
CA ASN A 85 -18.00 22.36 1.18
C ASN A 85 -16.56 22.38 0.62
N THR A 86 -15.68 21.51 1.12
CA THR A 86 -14.33 21.33 0.56
C THR A 86 -14.21 19.97 -0.12
N LEU A 87 -13.82 18.93 0.63
CA LEU A 87 -13.68 17.56 0.13
C LEU A 87 -14.97 16.99 -0.46
N SER A 88 -16.14 17.41 0.05
CA SER A 88 -17.46 17.00 -0.44
C SER A 88 -17.75 17.36 -1.90
N ARG A 89 -16.99 18.30 -2.48
CA ARG A 89 -17.10 18.67 -3.90
C ARG A 89 -16.45 17.66 -4.84
N LEU A 90 -15.63 16.74 -4.33
CA LEU A 90 -14.95 15.70 -5.11
C LEU A 90 -15.94 14.57 -5.47
N SER A 91 -16.87 14.83 -6.39
CA SER A 91 -18.00 13.92 -6.66
C SER A 91 -17.61 12.54 -7.21
N ALA A 92 -16.39 12.40 -7.77
CA ALA A 92 -15.85 11.12 -8.23
C ALA A 92 -15.01 10.37 -7.18
N LEU A 93 -14.86 10.92 -5.96
CA LEU A 93 -13.98 10.37 -4.94
C LEU A 93 -14.43 8.97 -4.51
N GLN A 94 -13.52 8.01 -4.62
CA GLN A 94 -13.70 6.61 -4.23
C GLN A 94 -12.94 6.28 -2.94
N VAL A 95 -11.81 6.93 -2.71
CA VAL A 95 -10.96 6.68 -1.53
C VAL A 95 -10.71 7.98 -0.80
N LEU A 96 -11.12 8.02 0.46
CA LEU A 96 -10.75 9.09 1.39
C LEU A 96 -10.02 8.50 2.59
N SER A 97 -8.76 8.88 2.75
CA SER A 97 -7.96 8.54 3.92
C SER A 97 -7.37 9.79 4.57
N LEU A 98 -7.88 10.15 5.73
CA LEU A 98 -7.35 11.21 6.60
C LEU A 98 -6.89 10.66 7.96
N ARG A 99 -6.62 9.36 8.03
CA ARG A 99 -6.21 8.66 9.25
C ARG A 99 -4.96 9.26 9.90
N SER A 100 -4.76 9.00 11.19
CA SER A 100 -3.51 9.35 11.89
C SER A 100 -3.23 10.86 11.98
N ASN A 101 -4.25 11.72 11.93
CA ASN A 101 -4.14 13.16 12.10
C ASN A 101 -4.71 13.59 13.48
N GLY A 102 -4.83 14.90 13.72
CA GLY A 102 -5.50 15.49 14.87
C GLY A 102 -6.87 16.09 14.53
N ILE A 103 -7.56 15.56 13.52
CA ILE A 103 -8.86 16.08 13.07
C ILE A 103 -9.89 15.92 14.18
N SER A 104 -10.65 16.96 14.47
CA SER A 104 -11.65 17.01 15.55
C SER A 104 -13.04 17.36 15.02
N GLY A 105 -14.03 17.52 15.90
CA GLY A 105 -15.39 17.86 15.50
C GLY A 105 -16.20 16.63 15.06
N GLU A 106 -17.37 16.86 14.48
CA GLU A 106 -18.31 15.81 14.09
C GLU A 106 -17.98 15.20 12.72
N PHE A 107 -18.65 14.08 12.40
CA PHE A 107 -18.62 13.52 11.05
C PHE A 107 -19.23 14.54 10.06
N PRO A 108 -18.55 14.92 8.96
CA PRO A 108 -19.07 15.97 8.08
C PRO A 108 -20.39 15.58 7.41
N PHE A 109 -21.42 16.40 7.59
CA PHE A 109 -22.76 16.13 7.04
C PHE A 109 -22.80 16.13 5.50
N ASP A 110 -21.92 16.94 4.89
CA ASP A 110 -21.82 17.13 3.45
C ASP A 110 -21.02 16.01 2.75
N PHE A 111 -20.40 15.10 3.51
CA PHE A 111 -19.84 13.87 2.94
C PHE A 111 -20.91 12.97 2.33
N SER A 112 -22.19 13.19 2.65
CA SER A 112 -23.33 12.59 1.96
C SER A 112 -23.32 12.86 0.44
N ASN A 113 -22.59 13.87 -0.04
CA ASN A 113 -22.40 14.16 -1.47
C ASN A 113 -21.39 13.25 -2.18
N LEU A 114 -20.55 12.52 -1.43
CA LEU A 114 -19.49 11.65 -1.96
C LEU A 114 -20.04 10.28 -2.40
N LYS A 115 -20.97 10.27 -3.36
CA LYS A 115 -21.75 9.05 -3.73
C LYS A 115 -20.91 7.86 -4.21
N ASN A 116 -19.70 8.10 -4.70
CA ASN A 116 -18.81 7.07 -5.22
C ASN A 116 -17.86 6.48 -4.16
N LEU A 117 -17.94 6.93 -2.91
CA LEU A 117 -17.03 6.53 -1.86
C LEU A 117 -17.09 5.02 -1.61
N SER A 118 -15.93 4.38 -1.72
CA SER A 118 -15.74 2.94 -1.56
C SER A 118 -14.86 2.60 -0.36
N PHE A 119 -13.93 3.50 -0.01
CA PHE A 119 -12.99 3.30 1.10
C PHE A 119 -12.89 4.57 1.95
N LEU A 120 -13.23 4.44 3.23
CA LEU A 120 -13.19 5.53 4.19
C LEU A 120 -12.31 5.18 5.38
N TYR A 121 -11.22 5.93 5.55
CA TYR A 121 -10.23 5.76 6.62
C TYR A 121 -10.06 7.06 7.41
N LEU A 122 -10.68 7.12 8.58
CA LEU A 122 -10.61 8.26 9.51
C LEU A 122 -10.04 7.87 10.88
N GLN A 123 -9.48 6.67 11.01
CA GLN A 123 -8.97 6.17 12.29
C GLN A 123 -7.80 6.97 12.85
N TYR A 124 -7.61 6.91 14.17
CA TYR A 124 -6.58 7.67 14.89
C TYR A 124 -6.70 9.17 14.62
N ASN A 125 -7.88 9.71 14.93
CA ASN A 125 -8.17 11.14 14.94
C ASN A 125 -8.88 11.46 16.27
N ASN A 126 -9.45 12.66 16.36
CA ASN A 126 -10.16 13.17 17.52
C ASN A 126 -11.62 13.52 17.18
N LEU A 127 -12.20 12.85 16.19
CA LEU A 127 -13.59 13.05 15.75
C LEU A 127 -14.56 12.59 16.84
N SER A 128 -15.68 13.28 16.99
CA SER A 128 -16.66 13.06 18.06
C SER A 128 -18.10 13.15 17.55
N GLY A 129 -19.07 13.05 18.46
CA GLY A 129 -20.48 13.07 18.11
C GLY A 129 -20.97 11.74 17.55
N SER A 130 -22.23 11.71 17.14
CA SER A 130 -22.86 10.52 16.57
C SER A 130 -22.54 10.37 15.08
N LEU A 131 -22.48 9.13 14.62
CA LEU A 131 -22.44 8.85 13.18
C LEU A 131 -23.77 9.24 12.50
N PRO A 132 -23.76 9.58 11.20
CA PRO A 132 -24.98 9.87 10.46
C PRO A 132 -25.93 8.67 10.47
N PHE A 133 -27.23 8.92 10.58
CA PHE A 133 -28.22 7.84 10.71
C PHE A 133 -28.35 6.99 9.43
N ASP A 134 -28.04 7.56 8.26
CA ASP A 134 -28.17 6.90 6.96
C ASP A 134 -26.82 6.77 6.24
N PHE A 135 -26.22 5.58 6.34
CA PHE A 135 -25.03 5.19 5.58
C PHE A 135 -25.37 4.69 4.17
N SER A 136 -26.65 4.44 3.85
CA SER A 136 -27.03 3.91 2.53
C SER A 136 -26.79 4.92 1.40
N VAL A 137 -26.54 6.19 1.74
CA VAL A 137 -26.09 7.23 0.82
C VAL A 137 -24.75 6.93 0.14
N TRP A 138 -23.96 5.98 0.67
CA TRP A 138 -22.70 5.51 0.10
C TRP A 138 -22.76 4.02 -0.28
N PRO A 139 -23.49 3.65 -1.34
CA PRO A 139 -23.79 2.26 -1.66
C PRO A 139 -22.54 1.41 -2.00
N ASN A 140 -21.44 2.04 -2.39
CA ASN A 140 -20.21 1.37 -2.81
C ASN A 140 -19.21 1.12 -1.67
N LEU A 141 -19.52 1.53 -0.43
CA LEU A 141 -18.61 1.35 0.70
C LEU A 141 -18.24 -0.12 0.89
N THR A 142 -16.95 -0.39 0.77
CA THR A 142 -16.32 -1.69 0.94
C THR A 142 -15.55 -1.73 2.27
N ILE A 143 -14.88 -0.64 2.64
CA ILE A 143 -14.12 -0.53 3.89
C ILE A 143 -14.47 0.78 4.60
N VAL A 144 -14.81 0.64 5.89
CA VAL A 144 -15.01 1.77 6.81
C VAL A 144 -14.17 1.55 8.06
N ASN A 145 -13.18 2.40 8.28
CA ASN A 145 -12.37 2.39 9.50
C ASN A 145 -12.44 3.74 10.20
N LEU A 146 -13.17 3.76 11.32
CA LEU A 146 -13.40 4.93 12.17
C LEU A 146 -12.84 4.72 13.59
N SER A 147 -12.03 3.68 13.78
CA SER A 147 -11.49 3.28 15.07
C SER A 147 -10.60 4.37 15.70
N ASN A 148 -10.42 4.32 17.02
CA ASN A 148 -9.54 5.25 17.73
C ASN A 148 -9.95 6.72 17.49
N ASN A 149 -11.21 7.02 17.77
CA ASN A 149 -11.80 8.36 17.77
C ASN A 149 -12.62 8.52 19.06
N ARG A 150 -13.49 9.52 19.11
CA ARG A 150 -14.40 9.82 20.23
C ARG A 150 -15.87 9.79 19.80
N PHE A 151 -16.20 8.99 18.77
CA PHE A 151 -17.60 8.85 18.32
C PHE A 151 -18.47 8.24 19.42
N ASN A 152 -19.73 8.66 19.47
CA ASN A 152 -20.70 8.23 20.48
C ASN A 152 -22.07 7.93 19.85
N GLY A 153 -23.08 7.67 20.69
CA GLY A 153 -24.42 7.27 20.23
C GLY A 153 -24.47 5.82 19.75
N SER A 154 -25.58 5.44 19.13
CA SER A 154 -25.77 4.09 18.61
C SER A 154 -25.07 3.87 17.27
N ILE A 155 -24.70 2.61 16.99
CA ILE A 155 -24.24 2.23 15.66
C ILE A 155 -25.46 2.24 14.72
N PRO A 156 -25.44 3.00 13.60
CA PRO A 156 -26.57 3.08 12.67
C PRO A 156 -26.95 1.73 12.07
N TYR A 157 -28.24 1.37 12.12
CA TYR A 157 -28.74 0.16 11.46
C TYR A 157 -28.56 0.20 9.93
N SER A 158 -28.46 1.40 9.34
CA SER A 158 -28.28 1.61 7.90
C SER A 158 -26.98 1.01 7.33
N PHE A 159 -26.01 0.63 8.17
CA PHE A 159 -24.89 -0.22 7.75
C PHE A 159 -25.35 -1.55 7.13
N SER A 160 -26.52 -2.08 7.52
CA SER A 160 -27.14 -3.27 6.92
C SER A 160 -27.43 -3.13 5.42
N ASN A 161 -27.54 -1.90 4.91
CA ASN A 161 -27.81 -1.62 3.50
C ASN A 161 -26.53 -1.62 2.64
N LEU A 162 -25.34 -1.69 3.24
CA LEU A 162 -24.06 -1.65 2.53
C LEU A 162 -23.65 -3.06 2.06
N SER A 163 -24.31 -3.55 1.01
CA SER A 163 -24.11 -4.92 0.49
C SER A 163 -22.67 -5.23 0.07
N HIS A 164 -21.87 -4.22 -0.27
CA HIS A 164 -20.45 -4.36 -0.64
C HIS A 164 -19.48 -4.30 0.55
N LEU A 165 -19.96 -4.01 1.76
CA LEU A 165 -19.10 -3.81 2.93
C LEU A 165 -18.39 -5.11 3.32
N ALA A 166 -17.07 -5.09 3.21
CA ALA A 166 -16.17 -6.19 3.53
C ALA A 166 -15.46 -6.01 4.88
N ALA A 167 -15.19 -4.76 5.29
CA ALA A 167 -14.54 -4.47 6.57
C ALA A 167 -15.17 -3.25 7.28
N LEU A 168 -15.52 -3.45 8.55
CA LEU A 168 -16.04 -2.41 9.44
C LEU A 168 -15.26 -2.37 10.76
N ASN A 169 -14.52 -1.29 11.00
CA ASN A 169 -13.77 -1.12 12.24
C ASN A 169 -14.21 0.16 12.97
N LEU A 170 -14.86 -0.03 14.12
CA LEU A 170 -15.37 1.01 15.02
C LEU A 170 -14.73 0.92 16.42
N ALA A 171 -13.68 0.14 16.57
CA ALA A 171 -13.05 -0.11 17.86
C ALA A 171 -12.49 1.17 18.52
N ASN A 172 -12.35 1.17 19.85
CA ASN A 172 -11.78 2.28 20.61
C ASN A 172 -12.54 3.61 20.34
N ASN A 173 -13.83 3.61 20.62
CA ASN A 173 -14.72 4.78 20.55
C ASN A 173 -15.61 4.79 21.82
N SER A 174 -16.70 5.56 21.80
CA SER A 174 -17.70 5.63 22.88
C SER A 174 -19.10 5.27 22.38
N PHE A 175 -19.22 4.38 21.39
CA PHE A 175 -20.51 3.89 20.91
C PHE A 175 -21.29 3.19 22.01
N SER A 176 -22.61 3.36 22.06
CA SER A 176 -23.50 2.80 23.07
C SER A 176 -24.74 2.16 22.46
N GLY A 177 -25.55 1.50 23.29
CA GLY A 177 -26.71 0.75 22.84
C GLY A 177 -26.35 -0.62 22.27
N GLU A 178 -27.31 -1.28 21.61
CA GLU A 178 -27.15 -2.63 21.10
C GLU A 178 -26.39 -2.67 19.77
N VAL A 179 -25.72 -3.79 19.50
CA VAL A 179 -25.09 -4.06 18.20
C VAL A 179 -26.21 -4.38 17.18
N PRO A 180 -26.36 -3.61 16.08
CA PRO A 180 -27.36 -3.91 15.07
C PRO A 180 -27.07 -5.22 14.34
N ASP A 181 -28.12 -5.95 13.96
CA ASP A 181 -27.98 -7.10 13.06
C ASP A 181 -27.83 -6.61 11.62
N PHE A 182 -26.59 -6.47 11.14
CA PHE A 182 -26.35 -5.95 9.79
C PHE A 182 -26.75 -6.93 8.69
N ASN A 183 -26.78 -8.24 8.96
CA ASN A 183 -27.00 -9.31 7.99
C ASN A 183 -26.20 -9.17 6.66
N LEU A 184 -24.95 -8.71 6.77
CA LEU A 184 -24.05 -8.49 5.62
C LEU A 184 -23.26 -9.76 5.31
N THR A 185 -23.59 -10.43 4.21
CA THR A 185 -22.93 -11.67 3.79
C THR A 185 -21.47 -11.46 3.41
N ASN A 186 -21.16 -10.34 2.75
CA ASN A 186 -19.82 -9.97 2.27
C ASN A 186 -18.88 -9.47 3.38
N LEU A 187 -19.38 -9.22 4.60
CA LEU A 187 -18.55 -8.75 5.70
C LEU A 187 -17.54 -9.84 6.11
N GLN A 188 -16.25 -9.53 6.00
CA GLN A 188 -15.15 -10.45 6.31
C GLN A 188 -14.40 -10.04 7.57
N GLN A 189 -14.39 -8.74 7.88
CA GLN A 189 -13.73 -8.21 9.06
C GLN A 189 -14.68 -7.26 9.80
N ILE A 190 -14.78 -7.45 11.11
CA ILE A 190 -15.48 -6.51 11.98
C ILE A 190 -14.67 -6.34 13.26
N ASN A 191 -14.56 -5.11 13.76
CA ASN A 191 -14.05 -4.86 15.08
C ASN A 191 -14.86 -3.73 15.77
N LEU A 192 -15.54 -4.08 16.85
CA LEU A 192 -16.35 -3.20 17.70
C LEU A 192 -15.79 -3.12 19.13
N SER A 193 -14.58 -3.63 19.38
CA SER A 193 -14.01 -3.74 20.72
C SER A 193 -13.80 -2.38 21.38
N ASN A 194 -13.81 -2.33 22.71
CA ASN A 194 -13.53 -1.14 23.52
C ASN A 194 -14.48 0.02 23.16
N ASN A 195 -15.77 -0.21 23.41
CA ASN A 195 -16.85 0.76 23.31
C ASN A 195 -17.76 0.60 24.55
N ASN A 196 -18.91 1.26 24.57
CA ASN A 196 -19.91 1.15 25.63
C ASN A 196 -21.17 0.39 25.16
N LEU A 197 -21.00 -0.60 24.26
CA LEU A 197 -22.10 -1.37 23.67
C LEU A 197 -22.70 -2.33 24.70
N THR A 198 -24.00 -2.56 24.61
CA THR A 198 -24.80 -3.41 25.51
C THR A 198 -25.59 -4.46 24.71
N GLY A 199 -26.38 -5.28 25.40
CA GLY A 199 -27.22 -6.29 24.75
C GLY A 199 -26.44 -7.56 24.41
N SER A 200 -26.80 -8.22 23.30
CA SER A 200 -26.20 -9.49 22.89
C SER A 200 -25.61 -9.40 21.48
N ILE A 201 -24.69 -10.32 21.13
CA ILE A 201 -24.11 -10.39 19.79
C ILE A 201 -25.16 -10.98 18.82
N PRO A 202 -25.58 -10.23 17.77
CA PRO A 202 -26.52 -10.71 16.76
C PRO A 202 -26.03 -11.97 16.08
N ARG A 203 -26.96 -12.84 15.65
CA ARG A 203 -26.61 -14.16 15.08
C ARG A 203 -25.70 -14.05 13.86
N SER A 204 -25.91 -13.07 12.98
CA SER A 204 -25.09 -12.83 11.80
C SER A 204 -23.62 -12.51 12.12
N LEU A 205 -23.35 -12.01 13.34
CA LEU A 205 -22.03 -11.59 13.78
C LEU A 205 -21.31 -12.62 14.66
N ARG A 206 -22.00 -13.70 15.08
CA ARG A 206 -21.41 -14.79 15.89
C ARG A 206 -20.33 -15.59 15.16
N ARG A 207 -20.20 -15.43 13.83
CA ARG A 207 -19.10 -16.01 13.05
C ARG A 207 -17.75 -15.34 13.33
N PHE A 208 -17.74 -14.14 13.90
CA PHE A 208 -16.52 -13.41 14.23
C PHE A 208 -16.05 -13.74 15.66
N PRO A 209 -14.73 -13.71 15.93
CA PRO A 209 -14.21 -13.99 17.27
C PRO A 209 -14.76 -13.02 18.33
N ASN A 210 -14.99 -13.53 19.54
CA ASN A 210 -15.46 -12.72 20.69
C ASN A 210 -14.54 -11.52 21.00
N SER A 211 -13.24 -11.60 20.67
CA SER A 211 -12.28 -10.50 20.83
C SER A 211 -12.66 -9.26 20.01
N MET A 212 -13.43 -9.40 18.93
CA MET A 212 -13.94 -8.27 18.15
C MET A 212 -15.02 -7.47 18.89
N PHE A 213 -15.52 -7.98 20.02
CA PHE A 213 -16.54 -7.34 20.85
C PHE A 213 -16.07 -7.11 22.29
N SER A 214 -14.83 -7.47 22.62
CA SER A 214 -14.29 -7.33 23.99
C SER A 214 -14.21 -5.87 24.43
N GLY A 215 -14.20 -5.61 25.74
CA GLY A 215 -14.16 -4.24 26.28
C GLY A 215 -15.48 -3.48 26.09
N ASN A 216 -16.59 -4.19 25.86
CA ASN A 216 -17.96 -3.67 25.89
C ASN A 216 -18.74 -4.27 27.08
N ASN A 217 -19.94 -3.77 27.33
CA ASN A 217 -20.88 -4.30 28.33
C ASN A 217 -21.80 -5.39 27.73
N ILE A 218 -21.23 -6.29 26.93
CA ILE A 218 -21.95 -7.40 26.28
C ILE A 218 -21.66 -8.69 27.07
N PRO A 219 -22.68 -9.38 27.62
CA PRO A 219 -22.48 -10.68 28.25
C PRO A 219 -22.04 -11.69 27.19
N PHE A 220 -20.88 -12.33 27.41
CA PHE A 220 -20.52 -13.51 26.65
C PHE A 220 -21.27 -14.70 27.26
N GLU A 221 -22.22 -15.28 26.51
CA GLU A 221 -22.77 -16.57 26.88
C GLU A 221 -21.63 -17.59 26.89
N THR A 222 -21.19 -17.94 28.09
CA THR A 222 -20.28 -19.06 28.31
C THR A 222 -21.10 -20.31 28.08
N PHE A 223 -21.08 -20.82 26.86
CA PHE A 223 -21.55 -22.18 26.64
C PHE A 223 -20.73 -23.10 27.56
N PRO A 224 -21.37 -23.87 28.46
CA PRO A 224 -20.65 -24.87 29.23
C PRO A 224 -19.94 -25.82 28.26
N PRO A 225 -18.76 -26.37 28.62
CA PRO A 225 -18.06 -27.30 27.76
C PRO A 225 -18.99 -28.50 27.52
N HIS A 226 -19.54 -28.58 26.30
CA HIS A 226 -20.29 -29.75 25.87
C HIS A 226 -19.37 -30.95 26.04
N ALA A 227 -19.85 -31.93 26.81
CA ALA A 227 -19.18 -33.17 27.10
C ALA A 227 -18.65 -33.82 25.81
N SER A 228 -17.38 -34.22 25.85
CA SER A 228 -16.73 -35.00 24.80
C SER A 228 -17.57 -36.25 24.47
N PRO A 229 -17.71 -36.62 23.18
CA PRO A 229 -18.17 -37.95 22.84
C PRO A 229 -16.97 -38.92 22.93
N VAL A 230 -17.01 -39.81 23.91
CA VAL A 230 -16.21 -41.04 23.90
C VAL A 230 -17.03 -42.12 23.19
N SER A 231 -16.49 -42.67 22.10
CA SER A 231 -16.23 -44.12 21.93
C SER A 231 -15.91 -44.44 20.47
N THR A 232 -14.67 -44.87 20.23
CA THR A 232 -14.27 -45.71 19.09
C THR A 232 -14.80 -47.14 19.31
N PRO A 233 -14.99 -47.94 18.24
CA PRO A 233 -14.11 -49.10 18.16
C PRO A 233 -13.59 -49.43 16.75
N SER A 234 -12.28 -49.71 16.74
CA SER A 234 -11.57 -50.83 16.10
C SER A 234 -11.70 -51.12 14.60
N ALA A 235 -10.53 -51.11 13.97
CA ALA A 235 -10.22 -51.49 12.59
C ALA A 235 -10.31 -53.00 12.31
N THR A 236 -10.50 -53.34 11.02
CA THR A 236 -9.67 -54.23 10.14
C THR A 236 -10.52 -54.73 8.95
N PRO A 237 -9.97 -55.37 7.90
CA PRO A 237 -8.97 -54.89 6.95
C PRO A 237 -9.43 -55.01 5.47
N TYR A 238 -8.73 -54.29 4.57
CA TYR A 238 -8.85 -54.31 3.10
C TYR A 238 -8.86 -55.71 2.45
N PRO A 239 -9.37 -55.79 1.20
CA PRO A 239 -8.57 -56.39 0.13
C PRO A 239 -8.36 -55.47 -1.08
N LYS A 240 -7.13 -55.57 -1.63
CA LYS A 240 -6.63 -55.03 -2.90
C LYS A 240 -7.39 -55.68 -4.08
N SER A 241 -7.58 -55.09 -5.26
CA SER A 241 -6.57 -54.83 -6.31
C SER A 241 -7.34 -54.64 -7.64
N LYS A 242 -6.97 -53.68 -8.49
CA LYS A 242 -6.51 -53.94 -9.87
C LYS A 242 -6.12 -52.67 -10.61
N ASN A 243 -4.91 -52.72 -11.16
CA ASN A 243 -4.33 -51.80 -12.12
C ASN A 243 -5.05 -51.86 -13.47
N SER A 244 -5.09 -50.74 -14.19
CA SER A 244 -4.85 -50.74 -15.65
C SER A 244 -4.07 -49.48 -16.05
N ARG A 245 -3.09 -49.69 -16.94
CA ARG A 245 -2.16 -48.72 -17.54
C ARG A 245 -2.55 -48.50 -19.02
N GLY A 246 -2.15 -47.36 -19.57
CA GLY A 246 -1.99 -47.03 -21.01
C GLY A 246 -2.52 -45.61 -21.28
N LEU A 247 -1.74 -44.54 -21.55
CA LEU A 247 -0.71 -44.25 -22.59
C LEU A 247 -1.30 -44.41 -24.01
N GLY A 248 -1.25 -43.50 -25.00
CA GLY A 248 -0.74 -42.14 -25.31
C GLY A 248 -1.24 -41.82 -26.75
N GLU A 249 -1.42 -40.58 -27.22
CA GLU A 249 -0.52 -39.78 -28.09
C GLU A 249 -1.31 -38.52 -28.54
N LYS A 250 -0.86 -37.29 -28.28
CA LYS A 250 -0.01 -36.40 -29.11
C LYS A 250 -0.52 -36.10 -30.55
N ALA A 251 -1.09 -34.90 -30.73
CA ALA A 251 -0.82 -34.01 -31.87
C ALA A 251 -1.35 -32.59 -31.62
N SER A 252 -0.44 -31.59 -31.63
CA SER A 252 -0.63 -30.16 -32.01
C SER A 252 0.10 -29.18 -31.08
N LEU A 253 1.41 -29.04 -31.24
CA LEU A 253 2.25 -28.06 -30.53
C LEU A 253 3.29 -27.40 -31.47
N GLY A 254 2.91 -27.15 -32.72
CA GLY A 254 3.79 -26.55 -33.75
C GLY A 254 3.50 -25.08 -34.11
N ILE A 255 2.28 -24.59 -33.86
CA ILE A 255 1.84 -23.28 -34.36
C ILE A 255 2.05 -22.15 -33.33
N ILE A 256 2.01 -22.49 -32.04
CA ILE A 256 2.12 -21.50 -30.95
C ILE A 256 3.56 -20.99 -30.78
N ALA A 257 4.57 -21.82 -31.09
CA ALA A 257 5.97 -21.43 -30.92
C ALA A 257 6.45 -20.40 -31.96
N ALA A 258 5.96 -20.45 -33.20
CA ALA A 258 6.40 -19.52 -34.25
C ALA A 258 5.79 -18.10 -34.09
N ALA A 259 4.55 -18.00 -33.59
CA ALA A 259 3.90 -16.71 -33.32
C ALA A 259 4.54 -15.97 -32.14
N CYS A 260 4.99 -16.71 -31.12
CA CYS A 260 5.70 -16.13 -29.97
C CYS A 260 7.06 -15.53 -30.35
N VAL A 261 7.78 -16.15 -31.30
CA VAL A 261 9.10 -15.66 -31.72
C VAL A 261 8.98 -14.35 -32.52
N LEU A 262 7.99 -14.22 -33.41
CA LEU A 262 7.77 -12.99 -34.18
C LEU A 262 7.31 -11.82 -33.30
N GLY A 263 6.48 -12.09 -32.28
CA GLY A 263 6.04 -11.07 -31.32
C GLY A 263 7.19 -10.51 -30.47
N ILE A 264 8.14 -11.37 -30.07
CA ILE A 264 9.31 -10.95 -29.28
C ILE A 264 10.26 -10.07 -30.11
N VAL A 265 10.46 -10.38 -31.39
CA VAL A 265 11.31 -9.56 -32.28
C VAL A 265 10.70 -8.17 -32.50
N ALA A 266 9.38 -8.07 -32.70
CA ALA A 266 8.69 -6.78 -32.82
C ALA A 266 8.77 -5.94 -31.53
N PHE A 267 8.66 -6.60 -30.37
CA PHE A 267 8.75 -5.94 -29.07
C PHE A 267 10.17 -5.40 -28.78
N VAL A 268 11.21 -6.15 -29.14
CA VAL A 268 12.60 -5.69 -29.01
C VAL A 268 12.89 -4.53 -29.96
N PHE A 269 12.37 -4.57 -31.19
CA PHE A 269 12.51 -3.47 -32.14
C PHE A 269 11.83 -2.18 -31.64
N LEU A 270 10.65 -2.30 -31.01
CA LEU A 270 9.96 -1.19 -30.35
C LEU A 270 10.78 -0.60 -29.21
N ILE A 271 11.36 -1.43 -28.33
CA ILE A 271 12.21 -0.98 -27.24
C ILE A 271 13.46 -0.26 -27.76
N VAL A 272 14.13 -0.80 -28.78
CA VAL A 272 15.33 -0.17 -29.36
C VAL A 272 15.00 1.18 -30.00
N THR A 273 13.85 1.31 -30.65
CA THR A 273 13.39 2.57 -31.26
C THR A 273 12.93 3.60 -30.23
N CYS A 274 12.37 3.16 -29.10
CA CYS A 274 12.01 4.03 -27.97
C CYS A 274 13.23 4.50 -27.17
N CYS A 275 14.22 3.63 -26.96
CA CYS A 275 15.43 3.96 -26.20
C CYS A 275 16.42 4.84 -26.97
N SER A 276 16.35 4.85 -28.31
CA SER A 276 17.19 5.72 -29.14
C SER A 276 16.64 7.15 -29.31
N ARG A 277 15.43 7.46 -28.78
CA ARG A 277 14.85 8.82 -28.79
C ARG A 277 15.07 9.62 -27.50
N LYS A 278 15.83 9.09 -26.53
CA LYS A 278 16.08 9.79 -25.26
C LYS A 278 17.58 9.92 -24.98
N LYS A 279 18.23 10.83 -25.69
CA LYS A 279 19.57 11.31 -25.36
C LYS A 279 19.77 12.76 -25.80
N GLY A 280 20.12 13.61 -24.83
CA GLY A 280 20.27 15.08 -24.90
C GLY A 280 19.39 15.72 -23.81
N GLU A 281 19.86 16.53 -22.87
CA GLU A 281 21.10 17.30 -22.69
C GLU A 281 21.41 17.49 -21.18
N ASP A 282 22.64 17.92 -20.91
CA ASP A 282 23.33 18.08 -19.62
C ASP A 282 23.06 19.41 -18.87
N GLU A 283 23.54 19.42 -17.61
CA GLU A 283 24.29 20.52 -16.94
C GLU A 283 23.60 21.70 -16.23
N PHE A 284 23.89 21.83 -14.91
CA PHE A 284 24.66 22.92 -14.26
C PHE A 284 24.17 23.38 -12.85
N SER A 285 24.96 22.99 -11.84
CA SER A 285 25.50 23.71 -10.67
C SER A 285 24.74 24.87 -9.97
N GLY A 286 24.65 24.76 -8.63
CA GLY A 286 24.50 25.88 -7.68
C GLY A 286 24.77 25.49 -6.21
N LYS A 287 25.66 26.24 -5.53
CA LYS A 287 26.34 25.96 -4.24
C LYS A 287 25.68 26.66 -3.03
N LEU A 288 25.90 26.09 -1.82
CA LEU A 288 26.03 26.73 -0.47
C LEU A 288 24.72 27.32 0.16
N GLN A 289 24.40 27.28 1.46
CA GLN A 289 25.17 27.33 2.72
C GLN A 289 24.48 26.63 3.91
N LYS A 290 25.31 26.44 4.94
CA LYS A 290 25.15 25.85 6.28
C LYS A 290 24.57 26.89 7.27
N GLY A 291 23.69 26.47 8.18
CA GLY A 291 23.30 27.27 9.36
C GLY A 291 22.51 26.40 10.33
N GLY A 292 23.08 26.13 11.52
CA GLY A 292 22.41 25.39 12.58
C GLY A 292 21.84 26.30 13.66
N MET A 293 20.81 25.83 14.36
CA MET A 293 20.64 25.98 15.82
C MET A 293 19.43 25.13 16.28
N SER A 294 19.66 24.29 17.30
CA SER A 294 18.65 23.73 18.24
C SER A 294 18.38 24.78 19.35
N PRO A 295 17.49 24.64 20.36
CA PRO A 295 16.62 23.53 20.77
C PRO A 295 15.14 23.99 20.91
N GLU A 296 14.13 23.14 21.17
CA GLU A 296 13.82 22.64 22.52
C GLU A 296 12.70 21.58 22.50
N LYS A 297 12.86 20.58 23.37
CA LYS A 297 11.90 19.52 23.67
C LYS A 297 10.80 20.04 24.57
N VAL A 298 9.55 19.73 24.24
CA VAL A 298 8.49 19.58 25.25
C VAL A 298 7.98 18.14 25.19
N VAL A 299 8.25 17.42 26.27
CA VAL A 299 7.77 16.07 26.54
C VAL A 299 6.37 16.18 27.14
N SER A 300 5.41 15.46 26.57
CA SER A 300 4.23 15.00 27.30
C SER A 300 4.01 13.52 27.04
N ARG A 301 4.18 12.75 28.12
CA ARG A 301 3.85 11.33 28.24
C ARG A 301 2.35 11.20 28.49
N SER A 302 1.67 10.37 27.71
CA SER A 302 0.64 9.47 28.24
C SER A 302 0.83 8.10 27.60
N GLN A 303 0.67 7.08 28.44
CA GLN A 303 1.03 5.70 28.18
C GLN A 303 -0.02 5.07 27.27
N ASP A 304 0.31 4.91 25.97
CA ASP A 304 -0.20 3.86 25.05
C ASP A 304 0.51 3.88 23.66
N ALA A 305 1.61 4.64 23.52
CA ALA A 305 2.29 4.88 22.25
C ALA A 305 3.24 3.75 21.76
N ASN A 306 3.22 2.56 22.36
CA ASN A 306 4.30 1.58 22.16
C ASN A 306 4.18 0.69 20.91
N ASN A 307 3.08 0.75 20.16
CA ASN A 307 2.81 -0.14 19.03
C ASN A 307 2.59 0.59 17.69
N ARG A 308 3.15 1.78 17.50
CA ARG A 308 2.95 2.57 16.27
C ARG A 308 4.21 2.59 15.39
N LEU A 309 4.03 2.39 14.08
CA LEU A 309 5.04 2.66 13.06
C LEU A 309 5.32 4.17 12.98
N THR A 310 6.60 4.54 12.91
CA THR A 310 7.05 5.91 12.68
C THR A 310 7.41 6.08 11.21
N PHE A 311 6.70 6.96 10.50
CA PHE A 311 6.95 7.26 9.09
C PHE A 311 7.81 8.50 8.90
N PHE A 312 8.74 8.46 7.95
CA PHE A 312 9.56 9.61 7.57
C PHE A 312 8.79 10.62 6.73
N GLU A 313 9.28 11.85 6.72
CA GLU A 313 8.69 12.95 5.97
C GLU A 313 8.71 12.66 4.45
N GLY A 314 7.56 12.81 3.78
CA GLY A 314 7.39 12.49 2.35
C GLY A 314 7.00 11.03 2.04
N CYS A 315 6.79 10.19 3.06
CA CYS A 315 6.30 8.83 2.86
C CYS A 315 4.81 8.80 2.48
N ASN A 316 4.49 8.23 1.32
CA ASN A 316 3.12 8.10 0.80
C ASN A 316 2.39 6.85 1.31
N TYR A 317 3.03 6.05 2.17
CA TYR A 317 2.43 4.83 2.70
C TYR A 317 1.53 5.08 3.90
N ALA A 318 0.47 4.26 3.96
CA ALA A 318 -0.61 4.40 4.91
C ALA A 318 -1.09 3.02 5.40
N PHE A 319 -0.22 2.28 6.10
CA PHE A 319 -0.59 1.07 6.86
C PHE A 319 -0.15 1.17 8.32
N ASP A 320 -0.74 0.39 9.23
CA ASP A 320 -0.30 0.27 10.62
C ASP A 320 0.54 -1.01 10.84
N LEU A 321 0.96 -1.26 12.08
CA LEU A 321 1.78 -2.44 12.38
C LEU A 321 0.97 -3.73 12.18
N GLU A 322 -0.33 -3.72 12.45
CA GLU A 322 -1.17 -4.91 12.28
C GLU A 322 -1.33 -5.26 10.81
N ASP A 323 -1.54 -4.26 9.96
CA ASP A 323 -1.57 -4.41 8.50
C ASP A 323 -0.28 -5.09 8.00
N LEU A 324 0.86 -4.67 8.54
CA LEU A 324 2.17 -5.21 8.17
C LEU A 324 2.43 -6.63 8.72
N LEU A 325 1.90 -6.95 9.90
CA LEU A 325 1.98 -8.30 10.49
C LEU A 325 0.99 -9.28 9.86
N ARG A 326 -0.14 -8.79 9.33
CA ARG A 326 -1.16 -9.58 8.62
C ARG A 326 -0.82 -9.78 7.14
N ALA A 327 0.00 -8.90 6.57
CA ALA A 327 0.39 -8.95 5.17
C ALA A 327 0.99 -10.31 4.78
N SER A 328 0.66 -10.77 3.57
CA SER A 328 1.35 -11.93 2.99
C SER A 328 2.85 -11.62 2.84
N ALA A 329 3.69 -12.48 3.41
CA ALA A 329 5.12 -12.24 3.52
C ALA A 329 5.93 -13.27 2.70
N GLU A 330 6.65 -12.81 1.69
CA GLU A 330 7.63 -13.61 0.94
C GLU A 330 9.05 -13.21 1.37
N VAL A 331 9.90 -14.18 1.74
CA VAL A 331 11.27 -13.88 2.18
C VAL A 331 12.12 -13.48 0.99
N LEU A 332 12.59 -12.23 0.97
CA LEU A 332 13.46 -11.69 -0.09
C LEU A 332 14.94 -11.95 0.18
N GLY A 333 15.34 -12.03 1.45
CA GLY A 333 16.74 -12.27 1.80
C GLY A 333 17.00 -12.37 3.29
N LYS A 334 18.04 -13.10 3.65
CA LYS A 334 18.54 -13.26 5.02
C LYS A 334 20.01 -12.86 5.06
N GLY A 335 20.36 -11.97 5.97
CA GLY A 335 21.71 -11.50 6.17
C GLY A 335 22.12 -11.52 7.65
N ALA A 336 23.36 -11.10 7.92
CA ALA A 336 23.90 -11.03 9.28
C ALA A 336 23.07 -10.14 10.22
N PHE A 337 22.43 -9.09 9.67
CA PHE A 337 21.70 -8.09 10.44
C PHE A 337 20.18 -8.31 10.50
N GLY A 338 19.66 -9.42 9.94
CA GLY A 338 18.23 -9.71 9.95
C GLY A 338 17.69 -10.32 8.68
N MET A 339 16.36 -10.32 8.57
CA MET A 339 15.61 -10.86 7.43
C MET A 339 14.78 -9.77 6.77
N ALA A 340 14.74 -9.78 5.44
CA ALA A 340 13.90 -8.91 4.64
C ALA A 340 12.76 -9.72 3.99
N TYR A 341 11.54 -9.23 4.11
CA TYR A 341 10.34 -9.83 3.52
C TYR A 341 9.60 -8.79 2.68
N LYS A 342 8.99 -9.26 1.60
CA LYS A 342 8.02 -8.53 0.79
C LYS A 342 6.67 -8.67 1.47
N ALA A 343 6.06 -7.56 1.85
CA ALA A 343 4.72 -7.51 2.42
C ALA A 343 3.75 -6.93 1.39
N ILE A 344 2.67 -7.66 1.11
CA ILE A 344 1.55 -7.16 0.30
C ILE A 344 0.38 -6.88 1.23
N LEU A 345 -0.02 -5.62 1.30
CA LEU A 345 -1.06 -5.10 2.18
C LEU A 345 -2.45 -5.25 1.55
N GLU A 346 -3.50 -5.09 2.36
CA GLU A 346 -4.89 -5.28 1.95
C GLU A 346 -5.34 -4.31 0.82
N ASP A 347 -4.68 -3.16 0.70
CA ASP A 347 -4.89 -2.16 -0.35
C ASP A 347 -4.01 -2.38 -1.60
N ALA A 348 -3.39 -3.56 -1.72
CA ALA A 348 -2.40 -3.93 -2.73
C ALA A 348 -1.08 -3.12 -2.70
N THR A 349 -0.86 -2.29 -1.69
CA THR A 349 0.44 -1.65 -1.46
C THR A 349 1.48 -2.73 -1.16
N THR A 350 2.60 -2.71 -1.88
CA THR A 350 3.71 -3.65 -1.67
C THR A 350 4.92 -2.92 -1.09
N VAL A 351 5.41 -3.39 0.05
CA VAL A 351 6.60 -2.84 0.73
C VAL A 351 7.60 -3.92 1.06
N VAL A 352 8.85 -3.53 1.30
CA VAL A 352 9.87 -4.40 1.88
C VAL A 352 10.02 -4.06 3.34
N VAL A 353 9.94 -5.07 4.19
CA VAL A 353 10.17 -4.92 5.62
C VAL A 353 11.39 -5.70 6.02
N LYS A 354 12.32 -5.03 6.68
CA LYS A 354 13.53 -5.62 7.24
C LYS A 354 13.37 -5.73 8.75
N ARG A 355 13.23 -6.96 9.25
CA ARG A 355 13.26 -7.28 10.67
C ARG A 355 14.70 -7.50 11.11
N LEU A 356 15.17 -6.64 12.01
CA LEU A 356 16.55 -6.69 12.51
C LEU A 356 16.71 -7.79 13.55
N LYS A 357 17.84 -8.51 13.50
CA LYS A 357 18.16 -9.59 14.45
C LYS A 357 18.77 -9.02 15.72
N GLU A 358 18.23 -9.37 16.89
CA GLU A 358 18.76 -9.14 18.25
C GLU A 358 19.63 -7.88 18.37
N VAL A 359 18.98 -6.72 18.28
CA VAL A 359 19.63 -5.44 18.48
C VAL A 359 19.34 -4.99 19.91
N SER A 360 20.29 -5.18 20.83
CA SER A 360 20.24 -4.65 22.20
C SER A 360 20.61 -3.16 22.21
N VAL A 361 19.80 -2.34 21.53
CA VAL A 361 19.99 -0.89 21.45
C VAL A 361 18.79 -0.23 22.12
N GLY A 362 19.05 0.75 22.97
CA GLY A 362 18.01 1.51 23.66
C GLY A 362 17.14 2.29 22.67
N LYS A 363 15.87 2.51 23.01
CA LYS A 363 14.89 3.20 22.16
C LYS A 363 15.43 4.52 21.60
N ARG A 364 16.02 5.36 22.46
CA ARG A 364 16.56 6.67 22.08
C ARG A 364 17.67 6.55 21.04
N ASP A 365 18.60 5.64 21.25
CA ASP A 365 19.75 5.46 20.34
C ASP A 365 19.28 4.91 19.00
N PHE A 366 18.32 3.97 19.01
CA PHE A 366 17.73 3.46 17.80
C PHE A 366 17.00 4.55 17.01
N GLU A 367 16.16 5.34 17.66
CA GLU A 367 15.42 6.46 17.04
C GLU A 367 16.39 7.48 16.43
N GLN A 368 17.44 7.86 17.14
CA GLN A 368 18.45 8.79 16.63
C GLN A 368 19.19 8.23 15.39
N GLN A 369 19.49 6.93 15.37
CA GLN A 369 20.07 6.29 14.18
C GLN A 369 19.08 6.26 13.02
N MET A 370 17.80 6.00 13.29
CA MET A 370 16.76 6.01 12.26
C MET A 370 16.56 7.41 11.68
N GLU A 371 16.64 8.48 12.48
CA GLU A 371 16.61 9.86 11.99
C GLU A 371 17.76 10.13 11.00
N VAL A 372 18.97 9.69 11.32
CA VAL A 372 20.12 9.83 10.42
C VAL A 372 19.92 9.02 9.14
N VAL A 373 19.54 7.75 9.25
CA VAL A 373 19.34 6.86 8.08
C VAL A 373 18.20 7.37 7.19
N GLY A 374 17.10 7.84 7.78
CA GLY A 374 15.96 8.39 7.06
C GLY A 374 16.24 9.71 6.35
N SER A 375 17.25 10.47 6.81
CA SER A 375 17.70 11.70 6.14
C SER A 375 18.55 11.47 4.90
N ILE A 376 19.01 10.23 4.65
CA ILE A 376 19.84 9.91 3.49
C ILE A 376 18.98 10.00 2.21
N ARG A 377 19.42 10.82 1.26
CA ARG A 377 18.80 11.00 -0.06
C ARG A 377 19.89 10.85 -1.13
N HIS A 378 19.81 9.79 -1.93
CA HIS A 378 20.77 9.54 -3.01
C HIS A 378 20.16 8.63 -4.08
N GLU A 379 20.48 8.88 -5.36
CA GLU A 379 19.90 8.14 -6.51
C GLU A 379 20.11 6.63 -6.42
N ASN A 380 21.24 6.20 -5.85
CA ASN A 380 21.63 4.79 -5.71
C ASN A 380 21.36 4.21 -4.30
N VAL A 381 20.57 4.87 -3.45
CA VAL A 381 20.24 4.40 -2.10
C VAL A 381 18.73 4.34 -1.93
N VAL A 382 18.23 3.19 -1.49
CA VAL A 382 16.79 3.03 -1.21
C VAL A 382 16.43 3.81 0.06
N GLU A 383 15.42 4.66 -0.07
CA GLU A 383 14.91 5.49 1.02
C GLU A 383 14.20 4.66 2.09
N LEU A 384 14.55 4.91 3.36
CA LEU A 384 13.82 4.39 4.52
C LEU A 384 12.48 5.15 4.68
N LYS A 385 11.37 4.43 4.62
CA LYS A 385 10.01 5.00 4.64
C LYS A 385 9.38 5.01 6.02
N ALA A 386 9.61 3.96 6.80
CA ALA A 386 9.15 3.88 8.18
C ALA A 386 10.05 2.98 9.03
N TYR A 387 9.92 3.10 10.35
CA TYR A 387 10.52 2.17 11.30
C TYR A 387 9.54 1.85 12.43
N TYR A 388 9.75 0.70 13.07
CA TYR A 388 9.08 0.32 14.30
C TYR A 388 10.12 -0.08 15.34
N TYR A 389 9.88 0.30 16.59
CA TYR A 389 10.68 -0.10 17.73
C TYR A 389 9.80 -0.64 18.84
N SER A 390 10.14 -1.85 19.30
CA SER A 390 9.76 -2.39 20.60
C SER A 390 10.97 -3.03 21.28
N LYS A 391 10.77 -3.50 22.51
CA LYS A 391 11.81 -4.25 23.23
C LYS A 391 12.24 -5.49 22.44
N ASP A 392 11.27 -6.21 21.89
CA ASP A 392 11.47 -7.50 21.25
C ASP A 392 11.69 -7.41 19.74
N GLU A 393 11.25 -6.32 19.11
CA GLU A 393 11.19 -6.22 17.66
C GLU A 393 11.59 -4.84 17.13
N LYS A 394 12.36 -4.84 16.04
CA LYS A 394 12.78 -3.64 15.33
C LYS A 394 12.60 -3.86 13.83
N LEU A 395 11.80 -3.01 13.21
CA LEU A 395 11.47 -3.10 11.79
C LEU A 395 11.90 -1.84 11.05
N MET A 396 12.30 -2.02 9.81
CA MET A 396 12.57 -0.96 8.86
C MET A 396 11.76 -1.23 7.59
N VAL A 397 11.11 -0.22 7.05
CA VAL A 397 10.18 -0.34 5.92
C VAL A 397 10.71 0.46 4.74
N TYR A 398 10.74 -0.15 3.56
CA TYR A 398 11.27 0.40 2.32
C TYR A 398 10.30 0.18 1.15
N ASP A 399 10.50 0.90 0.06
CA ASP A 399 9.81 0.66 -1.20
C ASP A 399 10.18 -0.72 -1.78
N TYR A 400 9.21 -1.38 -2.41
CA TYR A 400 9.44 -2.62 -3.15
C TYR A 400 9.86 -2.34 -4.60
N TYR A 401 10.97 -2.97 -5.02
CA TYR A 401 11.47 -2.90 -6.39
C TYR A 401 11.27 -4.25 -7.09
N SER A 402 10.44 -4.25 -8.14
CA SER A 402 10.07 -5.47 -8.86
C SER A 402 11.22 -6.14 -9.62
N LYS A 403 12.31 -5.42 -9.90
CA LYS A 403 13.50 -5.95 -10.58
C LYS A 403 14.41 -6.80 -9.70
N GLY A 404 14.04 -7.00 -8.43
CA GLY A 404 14.83 -7.78 -7.47
C GLY A 404 15.99 -6.98 -6.88
N SER A 405 16.83 -7.67 -6.10
CA SER A 405 17.95 -7.02 -5.41
C SER A 405 19.12 -6.73 -6.35
N VAL A 406 19.94 -5.73 -6.04
CA VAL A 406 21.20 -5.46 -6.77
C VAL A 406 22.10 -6.70 -6.78
N ALA A 407 22.15 -7.46 -5.69
CA ALA A 407 22.87 -8.73 -5.64
C ALA A 407 22.32 -9.75 -6.66
N SER A 408 21.00 -9.85 -6.79
CA SER A 408 20.35 -10.69 -7.81
C SER A 408 20.61 -10.18 -9.22
N MET A 409 20.76 -8.88 -9.43
CA MET A 409 21.11 -8.33 -10.75
C MET A 409 22.58 -8.62 -11.11
N LEU A 410 23.49 -8.42 -10.16
CA LEU A 410 24.93 -8.66 -10.34
C LEU A 410 25.25 -10.16 -10.45
N HIS A 411 24.61 -11.01 -9.65
CA HIS A 411 24.86 -12.46 -9.64
C HIS A 411 23.87 -13.27 -10.49
N GLY A 412 22.71 -12.73 -10.84
CA GLY A 412 21.79 -13.31 -11.83
C GLY A 412 22.27 -13.10 -13.26
N MET A 413 23.01 -12.01 -13.53
CA MET A 413 23.75 -11.85 -14.77
C MET A 413 24.89 -12.85 -14.92
N LEU A 414 25.46 -13.39 -13.84
CA LEU A 414 26.47 -14.44 -13.94
C LEU A 414 25.89 -15.74 -14.51
N HIS A 415 24.62 -16.06 -14.27
CA HIS A 415 24.01 -17.27 -14.85
C HIS A 415 23.65 -17.11 -16.34
N PHE A 416 23.30 -15.90 -16.78
CA PHE A 416 23.03 -15.60 -18.20
C PHE A 416 24.29 -15.25 -19.01
N SER A 417 25.31 -14.66 -18.38
CA SER A 417 26.58 -14.33 -19.03
C SER A 417 27.47 -15.56 -19.19
N ILE A 418 27.35 -16.56 -18.29
CA ILE A 418 27.94 -17.88 -18.51
C ILE A 418 27.28 -18.57 -19.72
N PHE A 419 25.96 -18.46 -19.92
CA PHE A 419 25.32 -19.08 -21.09
C PHE A 419 25.71 -18.46 -22.44
N PHE A 420 25.98 -17.15 -22.49
CA PHE A 420 26.46 -16.49 -23.72
C PHE A 420 27.98 -16.64 -23.93
N PHE A 421 28.79 -16.72 -22.87
CA PHE A 421 30.22 -17.00 -23.00
C PHE A 421 30.52 -18.46 -23.41
N PHE A 422 29.66 -19.41 -23.05
CA PHE A 422 29.87 -20.82 -23.42
C PHE A 422 29.52 -21.14 -24.88
N LEU A 423 28.70 -20.32 -25.56
CA LEU A 423 28.39 -20.53 -26.99
C LEU A 423 29.39 -19.88 -27.94
N TYR A 424 30.11 -18.84 -27.52
CA TYR A 424 31.16 -18.20 -28.35
C TYR A 424 32.58 -18.72 -28.09
N SER A 425 32.81 -19.47 -27.00
CA SER A 425 34.14 -19.93 -26.60
C SER A 425 34.46 -21.40 -26.94
N TRP A 426 33.64 -22.07 -27.76
CA TRP A 426 33.92 -23.44 -28.23
C TRP A 426 34.39 -23.55 -29.69
N SER A 427 34.41 -22.44 -30.44
CA SER A 427 35.02 -22.41 -31.79
C SER A 427 36.51 -22.04 -31.77
N SER A 428 36.99 -21.36 -30.72
CA SER A 428 38.30 -20.69 -30.76
C SER A 428 39.40 -21.31 -29.88
N ILE A 429 39.11 -22.35 -29.09
CA ILE A 429 40.07 -22.94 -28.14
C ILE A 429 40.80 -24.18 -28.68
N VAL A 430 40.48 -24.65 -29.90
CA VAL A 430 41.21 -25.78 -30.54
C VAL A 430 42.51 -25.32 -31.26
N LEU A 431 42.85 -24.02 -31.26
CA LEU A 431 43.97 -23.50 -32.05
C LEU A 431 45.10 -22.81 -31.25
N ALA A 432 45.09 -22.82 -29.91
CA ALA A 432 46.06 -22.05 -29.13
C ALA A 432 46.69 -22.80 -27.94
N ILE A 433 46.91 -24.12 -28.03
CA ILE A 433 47.84 -24.84 -27.15
C ILE A 433 48.87 -25.58 -28.01
N SER A 434 49.77 -24.81 -28.62
CA SER A 434 51.08 -25.27 -29.05
C SER A 434 52.00 -24.05 -29.07
N LYS A 435 53.06 -24.12 -28.25
CA LYS A 435 54.04 -23.06 -27.93
C LYS A 435 53.61 -22.13 -26.79
N THR A 436 54.13 -22.38 -25.59
CA THR A 436 55.31 -21.66 -25.09
C THR A 436 55.71 -22.16 -23.69
N GLU A 437 56.49 -23.23 -23.63
CA GLU A 437 57.57 -23.32 -22.65
C GLU A 437 58.79 -22.65 -23.28
N LYS A 438 59.30 -21.57 -22.70
CA LYS A 438 60.73 -21.39 -22.40
C LYS A 438 61.11 -19.97 -21.97
N ILE A 439 61.90 -19.98 -20.91
CA ILE A 439 63.05 -19.13 -20.59
C ILE A 439 62.79 -17.91 -19.71
N LYS A 440 63.62 -17.94 -18.67
CA LYS A 440 63.84 -17.08 -17.52
C LYS A 440 65.08 -16.22 -17.83
N CYS A 441 65.19 -15.10 -17.11
CA CYS A 441 66.41 -14.41 -16.68
C CYS A 441 66.91 -13.16 -17.44
N GLN A 442 67.47 -12.29 -16.58
CA GLN A 442 68.41 -11.16 -16.75
C GLN A 442 67.78 -9.78 -16.99
N TYR A 443 68.01 -8.74 -16.17
CA TYR A 443 68.90 -8.51 -15.00
C TYR A 443 68.17 -7.65 -13.97
#